data_AF-A0AAV4HDI9-F1
#
_entry.id   AF-A0AAV4HDI9-F1
#
_cell.length_a   1.000
_cell.length_b   1.000
_cell.length_c   1.000
_cell.angle_alpha   90.00
_cell.angle_beta   90.00
_cell.angle_gamma   90.00
#
_symmetry.space_group_name_H-M   'P 1'
#
loop_
_entity.id
_entity.type
_entity.pdbx_description
1 polymer ?
#
loop_
_entity_poly.entity_id
_entity_poly.type
_entity_poly.pdbx_seq_one_letter_code
_entity_poly.pdbx_strand_id
1 'polypeptide(L)'
;MAVHSICRSSNSDASVHNVFRCNSGSNIVAGVAFVLIVVVVAVVVLVVVVVAAAVALVVVVVVVVVVVVVVVVVVVVVVVVATAMETVLILALVANVVVVVVRCISTTGCDERIRVKSGRSLEVVSPDYPENTPRRMHCFYDLTTHFNSGDVIHLRVLDAQLSCDDEKISLLVFDAFSSSAKYLGRVCEGGNETFVSPKDRLYLVYQTGTFPGSIFTPPPPSLPVNSTSDASNTKAETSRSDGQGGRAFRLEVKAIPGKKKYI
;
A
#
# COMPACT_ATOMS: atom_id res chain seq x y z
N MET A 1 54.81 -83.15 -22.18
CA MET A 1 54.71 -83.08 -20.70
C MET A 1 53.59 -84.04 -20.30
N ALA A 2 53.90 -85.33 -20.13
CA ALA A 2 54.37 -85.95 -18.87
C ALA A 2 53.28 -85.84 -17.78
N VAL A 3 52.38 -86.83 -17.66
CA VAL A 3 52.48 -88.06 -16.84
C VAL A 3 52.26 -87.78 -15.35
N HIS A 4 51.16 -88.31 -14.77
CA HIS A 4 51.26 -89.15 -13.58
C HIS A 4 49.99 -89.98 -13.33
N SER A 5 50.04 -91.24 -13.74
CA SER A 5 49.24 -92.35 -13.25
C SER A 5 49.87 -92.87 -11.95
N ILE A 6 49.05 -93.19 -10.94
CA ILE A 6 49.45 -94.04 -9.81
C ILE A 6 48.36 -95.09 -9.61
N CYS A 7 48.62 -96.29 -10.13
CA CYS A 7 48.04 -97.53 -9.64
C CYS A 7 49.00 -98.10 -8.59
N ARG A 8 48.49 -98.40 -7.39
CA ARG A 8 49.18 -99.24 -6.41
C ARG A 8 48.35 -100.50 -6.19
N SER A 9 48.87 -101.62 -6.68
CA SER A 9 48.41 -102.97 -6.40
C SER A 9 49.18 -103.52 -5.19
N SER A 10 48.48 -104.18 -4.26
CA SER A 10 49.10 -105.05 -3.26
C SER A 10 48.32 -106.36 -3.22
N ASN A 11 49.02 -107.42 -3.61
CA ASN A 11 48.62 -108.82 -3.58
C ASN A 11 48.56 -109.35 -2.13
N SER A 12 47.55 -110.17 -1.83
CA SER A 12 47.71 -111.41 -1.05
C SER A 12 46.38 -112.19 -0.98
N ASP A 13 46.35 -113.30 -1.71
CA ASP A 13 45.58 -114.53 -1.53
C ASP A 13 44.38 -114.56 -0.58
N ALA A 14 43.19 -114.80 -1.14
CA ALA A 14 42.31 -115.89 -0.73
C ALA A 14 41.09 -115.99 -1.66
N SER A 15 40.93 -117.17 -2.25
CA SER A 15 39.81 -117.64 -3.07
C SER A 15 38.44 -117.44 -2.40
N VAL A 16 37.59 -116.55 -2.97
CA VAL A 16 36.13 -116.72 -2.99
C VAL A 16 35.57 -116.04 -4.26
N HIS A 17 34.74 -116.79 -5.00
CA HIS A 17 33.97 -116.34 -6.16
C HIS A 17 33.31 -114.96 -5.95
N ASN A 18 33.78 -113.94 -6.66
CA ASN A 18 33.03 -112.71 -6.88
C ASN A 18 32.75 -112.55 -8.38
N VAL A 19 31.50 -112.81 -8.73
CA VAL A 19 30.91 -112.56 -10.05
C VAL A 19 30.95 -111.06 -10.30
N PHE A 20 31.92 -110.58 -11.08
CA PHE A 20 31.93 -109.23 -11.62
C PHE A 20 30.85 -109.12 -12.71
N ARG A 21 29.63 -108.75 -12.31
CA ARG A 21 28.60 -108.25 -13.23
C ARG A 21 29.00 -106.84 -13.67
N CYS A 22 29.52 -106.69 -14.88
CA CYS A 22 29.53 -105.40 -15.57
C CYS A 22 28.08 -105.00 -15.88
N ASN A 23 27.46 -104.20 -15.00
CA ASN A 23 26.17 -103.57 -15.29
C ASN A 23 26.42 -102.32 -16.17
N SER A 24 26.52 -102.54 -17.48
CA SER A 24 26.84 -101.49 -18.47
C SER A 24 25.63 -100.62 -18.87
N GLY A 25 24.54 -100.63 -18.10
CA GLY A 25 23.29 -99.92 -18.40
C GLY A 25 22.97 -98.70 -17.52
N SER A 26 23.70 -98.45 -16.43
CA SER A 26 23.32 -97.41 -15.44
C SER A 26 23.95 -96.02 -15.66
N ASN A 27 24.97 -95.89 -16.53
CA ASN A 27 25.65 -94.60 -16.74
C ASN A 27 24.88 -93.64 -17.67
N ILE A 28 24.00 -94.16 -18.53
CA ILE A 28 23.20 -93.33 -19.45
C ILE A 28 22.09 -92.61 -18.67
N VAL A 29 21.45 -93.30 -17.72
CA VAL A 29 20.38 -92.71 -16.88
C VAL A 29 20.93 -91.63 -15.95
N ALA A 30 22.13 -91.84 -15.38
CA ALA A 30 22.81 -90.83 -14.56
C ALA A 30 23.25 -89.60 -15.37
N GLY A 31 23.73 -89.81 -16.60
CA GLY A 31 24.10 -88.72 -17.51
C GLY A 31 22.90 -87.86 -17.92
N VAL A 32 21.78 -88.49 -18.28
CA VAL A 32 20.54 -87.78 -18.64
C VAL A 32 19.99 -87.00 -17.45
N ALA A 33 20.00 -87.58 -16.25
CA ALA A 33 19.57 -86.87 -15.03
C ALA A 33 20.44 -85.65 -14.73
N PHE A 34 21.77 -85.76 -14.88
CA PHE A 34 22.68 -84.64 -14.70
C PHE A 34 22.41 -83.51 -15.70
N VAL A 35 22.24 -83.83 -16.98
CA VAL A 35 21.92 -82.85 -18.02
C VAL A 35 20.60 -82.13 -17.70
N LEU A 36 19.56 -82.85 -17.28
CA LEU A 36 18.30 -82.25 -16.89
C LEU A 36 18.47 -81.30 -15.70
N ILE A 37 19.22 -81.67 -14.67
CA ILE A 37 19.49 -80.81 -13.51
C ILE A 37 20.20 -79.52 -13.96
N VAL A 38 21.24 -79.64 -14.80
CA VAL A 38 21.98 -78.47 -15.31
C VAL A 38 21.07 -77.55 -16.10
N VAL A 39 20.21 -78.09 -16.96
CA VAL A 39 19.22 -77.32 -17.73
C VAL A 39 18.23 -76.62 -16.80
N VAL A 40 17.68 -77.32 -15.80
CA VAL A 40 16.75 -76.74 -14.82
C VAL A 40 17.41 -75.60 -14.05
N VAL A 41 18.63 -75.81 -13.56
CA VAL A 41 19.37 -74.77 -12.83
C VAL A 41 19.64 -73.56 -13.73
N ALA A 42 20.06 -73.77 -14.98
CA ALA A 42 20.29 -72.69 -15.94
C ALA A 42 19.00 -71.88 -16.22
N VAL A 43 17.86 -72.56 -16.37
CA VAL A 43 16.55 -71.90 -16.55
C VAL A 43 16.16 -71.11 -15.30
N VAL A 44 16.32 -71.68 -14.10
CA VAL A 44 16.02 -70.97 -12.84
C VAL A 44 16.90 -69.72 -12.69
N VAL A 45 18.20 -69.82 -12.97
CA VAL A 45 19.11 -68.66 -12.93
C VAL A 45 18.69 -67.61 -13.94
N LEU A 46 18.36 -67.99 -15.18
CA LEU A 46 17.87 -67.07 -16.20
C LEU A 46 16.61 -66.34 -15.75
N VAL A 47 15.63 -67.08 -15.20
CA VAL A 47 14.39 -66.50 -14.67
C VAL A 47 14.69 -65.50 -13.55
N VAL A 48 15.56 -65.84 -12.60
CA VAL A 48 15.94 -64.94 -11.50
C VAL A 48 16.60 -63.66 -12.03
N VAL A 49 17.51 -63.78 -13.01
CA VAL A 49 18.17 -62.62 -13.62
C VAL A 49 17.15 -61.72 -14.35
N VAL A 50 16.23 -62.31 -15.11
CA VAL A 50 15.18 -61.57 -15.82
C VAL A 50 14.25 -60.86 -14.84
N VAL A 51 13.84 -61.54 -13.76
CA VAL A 51 13.00 -60.94 -12.70
C VAL A 51 13.74 -59.80 -12.00
N ALA A 52 15.01 -59.98 -11.64
CA ALA A 52 15.81 -58.94 -11.02
C ALA A 52 15.98 -57.71 -11.93
N ALA A 53 16.22 -57.92 -13.22
CA ALA A 53 16.30 -56.84 -14.21
C ALA A 53 14.96 -56.10 -14.37
N ALA A 54 13.84 -56.83 -14.39
CA ALA A 54 12.50 -56.24 -14.46
C ALA A 54 12.19 -55.41 -13.20
N VAL A 55 12.50 -55.92 -12.01
CA VAL A 55 12.33 -55.17 -10.75
C VAL A 55 13.21 -53.92 -10.74
N ALA A 56 14.47 -54.02 -11.15
CA ALA A 56 15.37 -52.87 -11.24
C ALA A 56 14.81 -51.80 -12.21
N LEU A 57 14.30 -52.20 -13.37
CA LEU A 57 13.67 -51.29 -14.32
C LEU A 57 12.44 -50.60 -13.71
N VAL A 58 11.57 -51.34 -13.02
CA VAL A 58 10.39 -50.78 -12.34
C VAL A 58 10.82 -49.77 -11.28
N VAL A 59 11.83 -50.07 -10.46
CA VAL A 59 12.35 -49.14 -9.45
C VAL A 59 12.88 -47.87 -10.10
N VAL A 60 13.66 -47.98 -11.19
CA VAL A 60 14.17 -46.80 -11.92
C VAL A 60 13.02 -45.96 -12.46
N VAL A 61 12.01 -46.57 -13.08
CA VAL A 61 10.83 -45.85 -13.60
C VAL A 61 10.09 -45.14 -12.48
N VAL A 62 9.84 -45.82 -11.35
CA VAL A 62 9.18 -45.22 -10.18
C VAL A 62 9.98 -44.03 -9.64
N VAL A 63 11.31 -44.17 -9.50
CA VAL A 63 12.17 -43.07 -9.04
C VAL A 63 12.11 -41.89 -10.01
N VAL A 64 12.19 -42.13 -11.33
CA VAL A 64 12.10 -41.07 -12.34
C VAL A 64 10.74 -40.37 -12.26
N VAL A 65 9.63 -41.12 -12.15
CA VAL A 65 8.29 -40.54 -12.01
C VAL A 65 8.19 -39.70 -10.75
N VAL A 66 8.68 -40.19 -9.61
CA VAL A 66 8.69 -39.43 -8.35
C VAL A 66 9.50 -38.15 -8.49
N VAL A 67 10.69 -38.20 -9.08
CA VAL A 67 11.52 -37.02 -9.32
C VAL A 67 10.81 -36.02 -10.21
N VAL A 68 10.19 -36.46 -11.32
CA VAL A 68 9.43 -35.59 -12.22
C VAL A 68 8.26 -34.93 -11.48
N VAL A 69 7.49 -35.69 -10.69
CA VAL A 69 6.38 -35.16 -9.90
C VAL A 69 6.87 -34.11 -8.90
N VAL A 70 7.96 -34.38 -8.18
CA VAL A 70 8.56 -33.43 -7.23
C VAL A 70 9.01 -32.15 -7.95
N VAL A 71 9.67 -32.27 -9.10
CA VAL A 71 10.10 -31.11 -9.90
C VAL A 71 8.89 -30.29 -10.35
N VAL A 72 7.83 -30.93 -10.86
CA VAL A 72 6.61 -30.24 -11.27
C VAL A 72 5.97 -29.51 -10.09
N VAL A 73 5.86 -30.15 -8.93
CA VAL A 73 5.31 -29.51 -7.72
C VAL A 73 6.13 -28.29 -7.32
N VAL A 74 7.46 -28.40 -7.31
CA VAL A 74 8.35 -27.27 -6.99
C VAL A 74 8.17 -26.12 -7.97
N VAL A 75 8.12 -26.41 -9.28
CA VAL A 75 7.90 -25.38 -10.31
C VAL A 75 6.56 -24.69 -10.12
N VAL A 76 5.48 -25.43 -9.85
CA VAL A 76 4.15 -24.86 -9.60
C VAL A 76 4.18 -23.94 -8.37
N VAL A 77 4.80 -24.38 -7.27
CA VAL A 77 4.91 -23.56 -6.05
C VAL A 77 5.68 -22.26 -6.32
N VAL A 78 6.79 -22.32 -7.06
CA VAL A 78 7.58 -21.13 -7.40
C VAL A 78 6.77 -20.15 -8.24
N VAL A 79 6.04 -20.63 -9.26
CA VAL A 79 5.19 -19.78 -10.11
C VAL A 79 4.06 -19.14 -9.31
N VAL A 80 3.39 -19.89 -8.43
CA VAL A 80 2.32 -19.36 -7.57
C VAL A 80 2.86 -18.29 -6.62
N VAL A 81 4.03 -18.51 -6.01
CA VAL A 81 4.64 -17.53 -5.11
C VAL A 81 5.07 -16.27 -5.86
N ALA A 82 5.69 -16.40 -7.04
CA ALA A 82 6.11 -15.26 -7.85
C ALA A 82 4.91 -14.39 -8.28
N THR A 83 3.85 -15.01 -8.80
CA THR A 83 2.63 -14.30 -9.21
C THR A 83 1.88 -13.66 -8.02
N ALA A 84 1.86 -14.30 -6.86
CA ALA A 84 1.32 -13.72 -5.63
C ALA A 84 2.13 -12.48 -5.18
N MET A 85 3.46 -12.55 -5.25
CA MET A 85 4.32 -11.41 -4.89
C MET A 85 4.13 -10.21 -5.83
N GLU A 86 4.04 -10.45 -7.15
CA GLU A 86 3.79 -9.39 -8.13
C GLU A 86 2.44 -8.70 -7.90
N THR A 87 1.38 -9.48 -7.64
CA THR A 87 0.03 -8.92 -7.41
C THR A 87 -0.05 -8.10 -6.12
N VAL A 88 0.60 -8.53 -5.04
CA VAL A 88 0.66 -7.78 -3.77
C VAL A 88 1.41 -6.46 -3.96
N LEU A 89 2.54 -6.46 -4.68
CA LEU A 89 3.32 -5.25 -4.94
C LEU A 89 2.51 -4.23 -5.76
N ILE A 90 1.84 -4.68 -6.83
CA ILE A 90 0.98 -3.81 -7.66
C ILE A 90 -0.16 -3.24 -6.81
N LEU A 91 -0.83 -4.06 -6.01
CA LEU A 91 -1.93 -3.61 -5.15
C LEU A 91 -1.47 -2.55 -4.14
N ALA A 92 -0.30 -2.74 -3.52
CA ALA A 92 0.29 -1.77 -2.60
C ALA A 92 0.64 -0.45 -3.30
N LEU A 93 1.22 -0.51 -4.51
CA LEU A 93 1.51 0.68 -5.33
C LEU A 93 0.22 1.43 -5.69
N VAL A 94 -0.81 0.72 -6.17
CA VAL A 94 -2.11 1.33 -6.51
C VAL A 94 -2.74 1.95 -5.27
N ALA A 95 -2.76 1.28 -4.13
CA ALA A 95 -3.30 1.82 -2.89
C ALA A 95 -2.58 3.12 -2.48
N ASN A 96 -1.25 3.15 -2.55
CA ASN A 96 -0.46 4.36 -2.25
C ASN A 96 -0.74 5.48 -3.25
N VAL A 97 -0.80 5.18 -4.54
CA VAL A 97 -1.14 6.16 -5.58
C VAL A 97 -2.54 6.70 -5.35
N VAL A 98 -3.54 5.85 -5.05
CA VAL A 98 -4.91 6.28 -4.73
C VAL A 98 -4.91 7.17 -3.50
N VAL A 99 -4.18 6.84 -2.43
CA VAL A 99 -4.10 7.69 -1.24
C VAL A 99 -3.46 9.05 -1.55
N VAL A 100 -2.39 9.08 -2.34
CA VAL A 100 -1.75 10.33 -2.80
C VAL A 100 -2.71 11.14 -3.66
N VAL A 101 -3.34 10.52 -4.65
CA VAL A 101 -4.30 11.15 -5.55
C VAL A 101 -5.52 11.66 -4.78
N VAL A 102 -6.07 10.91 -3.83
CA VAL A 102 -7.18 11.36 -2.98
C VAL A 102 -6.75 12.55 -2.12
N ARG A 103 -5.54 12.55 -1.57
CA ARG A 103 -5.00 13.72 -0.86
C ARG A 103 -4.79 14.92 -1.79
N CYS A 104 -4.33 14.70 -3.02
CA CYS A 104 -4.15 15.74 -4.02
C CYS A 104 -5.49 16.29 -4.56
N ILE A 105 -6.49 15.44 -4.77
CA ILE A 105 -7.83 15.85 -5.20
C ILE A 105 -8.56 16.56 -4.05
N SER A 106 -8.35 16.13 -2.80
CA SER A 106 -8.91 16.80 -1.62
C SER A 106 -8.25 18.16 -1.34
N THR A 107 -7.19 18.54 -2.06
CA THR A 107 -6.44 19.81 -1.89
C THR A 107 -6.57 20.75 -3.09
N THR A 108 -7.72 20.76 -3.77
CA THR A 108 -8.17 21.96 -4.52
C THR A 108 -8.68 23.07 -3.61
N GLY A 109 -8.55 22.93 -2.29
CA GLY A 109 -8.84 23.95 -1.29
C GLY A 109 -7.56 24.59 -0.78
N CYS A 110 -7.53 25.92 -0.79
CA CYS A 110 -6.54 26.77 -0.13
C CYS A 110 -6.75 26.82 1.40
N ASP A 111 -7.32 25.76 1.97
CA ASP A 111 -7.62 25.66 3.39
C ASP A 111 -6.35 25.30 4.15
N GLU A 112 -6.03 26.05 5.20
CA GLU A 112 -4.81 25.86 5.96
C GLU A 112 -5.07 25.89 7.47
N ARG A 113 -4.41 24.98 8.20
CA ARG A 113 -4.41 25.00 9.67
C ARG A 113 -3.05 25.41 10.19
N ILE A 114 -3.01 26.60 10.79
CA ILE A 114 -1.77 27.27 11.16
C ILE A 114 -1.66 27.30 12.69
N ARG A 115 -0.52 26.81 13.20
CA ARG A 115 -0.19 26.87 14.63
C ARG A 115 0.83 27.96 14.90
N VAL A 116 0.40 29.03 15.55
CA VAL A 116 1.25 30.18 15.90
C VAL A 116 1.89 29.93 17.27
N LYS A 117 3.23 29.93 17.31
CA LYS A 117 3.99 29.78 18.56
C LYS A 117 4.05 31.11 19.30
N SER A 118 3.88 31.09 20.62
CA SER A 118 4.00 32.26 21.49
C SER A 118 5.31 33.02 21.22
N GLY A 119 5.22 34.34 21.06
CA GLY A 119 6.36 35.21 20.78
C GLY A 119 6.91 35.12 19.35
N ARG A 120 6.27 34.38 18.45
CA ARG A 120 6.62 34.35 17.01
C ARG A 120 5.56 35.05 16.16
N SER A 121 6.04 35.59 15.04
CA SER A 121 5.24 36.10 13.93
C SER A 121 5.28 35.13 12.76
N LEU A 122 4.15 34.97 12.07
CA LEU A 122 4.05 34.24 10.81
C LEU A 122 3.33 35.11 9.79
N GLU A 123 3.71 34.98 8.53
CA GLU A 123 3.03 35.63 7.43
C GLU A 123 2.03 34.69 6.75
N VAL A 124 0.83 35.19 6.43
CA VAL A 124 -0.22 34.45 5.72
C VAL A 124 -0.60 35.23 4.48
N VAL A 125 -0.56 34.59 3.31
CA VAL A 125 -0.80 35.22 2.01
C VAL A 125 -1.90 34.50 1.25
N SER A 126 -2.58 35.21 0.34
CA SER A 126 -3.49 34.59 -0.60
C SER A 126 -2.74 33.64 -1.55
N PRO A 127 -3.41 32.63 -2.13
CA PRO A 127 -2.85 31.86 -3.23
C PRO A 127 -2.36 32.78 -4.34
N ASP A 128 -1.18 32.48 -4.88
CA ASP A 128 -0.51 33.22 -5.96
C ASP A 128 -0.05 34.66 -5.61
N TYR A 129 -0.07 35.09 -4.35
CA TYR A 129 0.49 36.41 -3.96
C TYR A 129 1.95 36.58 -4.45
N PRO A 130 2.34 37.74 -5.04
CA PRO A 130 1.57 38.99 -5.16
C PRO A 130 0.66 39.08 -6.40
N GLU A 131 0.63 38.02 -7.21
CA GLU A 131 -0.27 37.95 -8.36
C GLU A 131 -1.72 37.74 -7.93
N ASN A 132 -2.60 37.90 -8.92
CA ASN A 132 -4.03 37.84 -8.71
C ASN A 132 -4.52 36.40 -8.56
N THR A 133 -5.25 36.15 -7.49
CA THR A 133 -5.80 34.84 -7.15
C THR A 133 -6.78 34.30 -8.23
N PRO A 134 -6.85 32.98 -8.49
CA PRO A 134 -7.83 32.41 -9.39
C PRO A 134 -9.28 32.72 -8.97
N ARG A 135 -10.20 32.74 -9.94
CA ARG A 135 -11.64 32.92 -9.67
C ARG A 135 -12.23 31.65 -9.07
N ARG A 136 -13.27 31.79 -8.23
CA ARG A 136 -14.00 30.69 -7.57
C ARG A 136 -13.17 29.97 -6.51
N MET A 137 -12.34 30.71 -5.78
CA MET A 137 -11.66 30.19 -4.59
C MET A 137 -12.48 30.43 -3.33
N HIS A 138 -12.44 29.46 -2.43
CA HIS A 138 -13.01 29.56 -1.09
C HIS A 138 -12.00 28.90 -0.15
N CYS A 139 -11.27 29.71 0.61
CA CYS A 139 -10.21 29.30 1.50
C CYS A 139 -10.63 29.52 2.95
N PHE A 140 -10.36 28.53 3.78
CA PHE A 140 -10.57 28.58 5.23
C PHE A 140 -9.24 28.44 5.96
N TYR A 141 -8.88 29.45 6.75
CA TYR A 141 -7.67 29.41 7.57
C TYR A 141 -8.04 29.25 9.06
N ASP A 142 -7.56 28.18 9.68
CA ASP A 142 -7.70 27.90 11.11
C ASP A 142 -6.41 28.27 11.85
N LEU A 143 -6.39 29.47 12.44
CA LEU A 143 -5.26 29.97 13.21
C LEU A 143 -5.44 29.57 14.68
N THR A 144 -4.49 28.81 15.22
CA THR A 144 -4.50 28.35 16.62
C THR A 144 -3.19 28.65 17.32
N THR A 145 -3.23 28.94 18.62
CA THR A 145 -2.02 28.92 19.47
C THR A 145 -1.89 27.57 20.18
N HIS A 146 -0.83 27.39 20.96
CA HIS A 146 -0.72 26.21 21.81
C HIS A 146 -1.79 26.28 22.92
N PHE A 147 -2.57 25.22 23.10
CA PHE A 147 -3.56 25.12 24.17
C PHE A 147 -2.90 25.38 25.54
N ASN A 148 -3.59 26.11 26.42
CA ASN A 148 -3.21 26.44 27.81
C ASN A 148 -2.09 27.48 28.02
N SER A 149 -1.61 28.18 26.99
CA SER A 149 -0.65 29.28 27.19
C SER A 149 -1.30 30.59 27.66
N GLY A 150 -2.61 30.75 27.46
CA GLY A 150 -3.29 32.03 27.62
C GLY A 150 -2.86 33.06 26.57
N ASP A 151 -2.25 32.62 25.47
CA ASP A 151 -1.89 33.49 24.36
C ASP A 151 -3.13 34.05 23.66
N VAL A 152 -2.96 35.23 23.08
CA VAL A 152 -3.94 35.98 22.30
C VAL A 152 -3.42 36.07 20.87
N ILE A 153 -4.26 35.81 19.88
CA ILE A 153 -3.87 35.93 18.47
C ILE A 153 -4.08 37.38 18.01
N HIS A 154 -3.00 38.02 17.57
CA HIS A 154 -3.00 39.31 16.91
C HIS A 154 -2.78 39.12 15.41
N LEU A 155 -3.76 39.52 14.62
CA LEU A 155 -3.72 39.57 13.16
C LEU A 155 -3.53 41.02 12.72
N ARG A 156 -2.55 41.28 11.87
CA ARG A 156 -2.32 42.57 11.24
C ARG A 156 -2.37 42.40 9.73
N VAL A 157 -3.17 43.21 9.05
CA VAL A 157 -3.12 43.28 7.59
C VAL A 157 -1.85 44.06 7.22
N LEU A 158 -1.09 43.54 6.26
CA LEU A 158 0.12 44.21 5.74
C LEU A 158 -0.16 44.82 4.36
N ASP A 159 -0.90 44.07 3.54
CA ASP A 159 -1.31 44.47 2.20
C ASP A 159 -2.59 43.71 1.86
N ALA A 160 -3.56 44.40 1.26
CA ALA A 160 -4.80 43.81 0.81
C ALA A 160 -5.33 44.62 -0.35
N GLN A 161 -5.59 43.95 -1.46
CA GLN A 161 -6.18 44.55 -2.65
C GLN A 161 -7.70 44.29 -2.68
N LEU A 162 -8.37 44.14 -1.53
CA LEU A 162 -9.76 43.67 -1.40
C LEU A 162 -10.75 44.84 -1.32
N SER A 163 -11.79 44.88 -2.16
CA SER A 163 -12.80 45.94 -2.08
C SER A 163 -13.82 45.62 -0.98
N CYS A 164 -14.14 46.56 -0.09
CA CYS A 164 -15.21 46.37 0.89
C CYS A 164 -16.58 46.22 0.23
N ASP A 165 -16.79 46.87 -0.92
CA ASP A 165 -18.08 46.91 -1.61
C ASP A 165 -18.31 45.70 -2.51
N ASP A 166 -17.28 44.88 -2.73
CA ASP A 166 -17.38 43.66 -3.52
C ASP A 166 -17.73 42.46 -2.62
N GLU A 167 -18.93 41.92 -2.77
CA GLU A 167 -19.33 40.70 -2.05
C GLU A 167 -18.73 39.43 -2.65
N LYS A 168 -18.28 39.48 -3.91
CA LYS A 168 -17.68 38.33 -4.61
C LYS A 168 -16.25 38.10 -4.17
N ILE A 169 -15.55 39.13 -3.69
CA ILE A 169 -14.16 39.01 -3.24
C ILE A 169 -14.05 39.57 -1.83
N SER A 170 -13.91 38.70 -0.83
CA SER A 170 -13.83 39.13 0.56
C SER A 170 -12.91 38.25 1.40
N LEU A 171 -12.34 38.84 2.44
CA LEU A 171 -11.62 38.15 3.51
C LEU A 171 -12.30 38.51 4.83
N LEU A 172 -12.99 37.54 5.42
CA LEU A 172 -13.75 37.69 6.66
C LEU A 172 -12.95 37.12 7.84
N VAL A 173 -13.03 37.81 8.98
CA VAL A 173 -12.31 37.47 10.19
C VAL A 173 -13.29 37.11 11.29
N PHE A 174 -13.10 35.96 11.94
CA PHE A 174 -13.96 35.47 13.02
C PHE A 174 -13.15 35.08 14.26
N ASP A 175 -13.66 35.45 15.43
CA ASP A 175 -13.22 34.92 16.71
C ASP A 175 -13.84 33.54 16.91
N ALA A 176 -13.01 32.51 16.97
CA ALA A 176 -13.42 31.11 16.90
C ALA A 176 -13.23 30.36 18.22
N PHE A 177 -13.14 31.08 19.33
CA PHE A 177 -13.01 30.47 20.64
C PHE A 177 -14.31 29.81 21.15
N SER A 178 -15.47 30.42 20.90
CA SER A 178 -16.76 29.90 21.36
C SER A 178 -17.31 28.79 20.46
N SER A 179 -18.33 28.08 20.95
CA SER A 179 -19.07 27.07 20.16
C SER A 179 -19.71 27.65 18.89
N SER A 180 -19.93 28.97 18.85
CA SER A 180 -20.23 29.73 17.64
C SER A 180 -19.12 30.75 17.37
N ALA A 181 -18.65 30.82 16.12
CA ALA A 181 -17.65 31.81 15.73
C ALA A 181 -18.29 33.21 15.64
N LYS A 182 -17.69 34.21 16.28
CA LYS A 182 -18.17 35.60 16.27
C LYS A 182 -17.46 36.38 15.16
N TYR A 183 -18.22 37.03 14.29
CA TYR A 183 -17.67 37.91 13.26
C TYR A 183 -16.95 39.11 13.90
N LEU A 184 -15.69 39.32 13.52
CA LEU A 184 -14.86 40.44 13.96
C LEU A 184 -14.82 41.56 12.91
N GLY A 185 -14.85 41.21 11.63
CA GLY A 185 -14.83 42.20 10.55
C GLY A 185 -14.40 41.61 9.21
N ARG A 186 -14.30 42.48 8.21
CA ARG A 186 -13.84 42.20 6.85
C ARG A 186 -12.55 42.97 6.62
N VAL A 187 -11.60 42.37 5.91
CA VAL A 187 -10.39 43.05 5.46
C VAL A 187 -10.66 43.80 4.16
N CYS A 188 -10.23 45.06 4.13
CA CYS A 188 -10.41 45.95 2.99
C CYS A 188 -9.10 46.53 2.43
N GLU A 189 -9.22 47.26 1.33
CA GLU A 189 -8.11 47.80 0.56
C GLU A 189 -7.19 48.71 1.39
N GLY A 190 -5.88 48.60 1.17
CA GLY A 190 -4.86 49.45 1.80
C GLY A 190 -4.29 48.90 3.12
N GLY A 191 -4.93 47.88 3.71
CA GLY A 191 -4.27 46.93 4.60
C GLY A 191 -3.65 47.46 5.90
N ASN A 192 -4.31 48.33 6.65
CA ASN A 192 -3.84 48.81 7.96
C ASN A 192 -4.70 48.34 9.16
N GLU A 193 -5.60 47.40 8.92
CA GLU A 193 -6.51 46.89 9.94
C GLU A 193 -5.83 45.85 10.83
N THR A 194 -6.26 45.75 12.09
CA THR A 194 -5.79 44.74 13.02
C THR A 194 -6.95 44.09 13.73
N PHE A 195 -6.88 42.77 13.90
CA PHE A 195 -7.87 41.96 14.60
C PHE A 195 -7.21 41.21 15.74
N VAL A 196 -7.93 41.08 16.84
CA VAL A 196 -7.44 40.38 18.04
C VAL A 196 -8.49 39.37 18.46
N SER A 197 -8.14 38.08 18.43
CA SER A 197 -8.96 37.08 19.14
C SER A 197 -8.55 37.13 20.60
N PRO A 198 -9.49 37.34 21.55
CA PRO A 198 -9.19 37.38 22.98
C PRO A 198 -8.58 36.08 23.53
N LYS A 199 -8.50 35.01 22.73
CA LYS A 199 -8.08 33.67 23.14
C LYS A 199 -7.25 32.99 22.03
N ASP A 200 -7.24 31.67 22.00
CA ASP A 200 -6.29 30.82 21.28
C ASP A 200 -6.69 30.43 19.85
N ARG A 201 -7.79 30.99 19.30
CA ARG A 201 -8.29 30.58 17.98
C ARG A 201 -8.98 31.68 17.18
N LEU A 202 -8.59 31.83 15.91
CA LEU A 202 -9.14 32.80 14.96
C LEU A 202 -9.35 32.12 13.60
N TYR A 203 -10.49 32.39 12.95
CA TYR A 203 -10.78 31.88 11.61
C TYR A 203 -10.74 33.00 10.58
N LEU A 204 -10.20 32.66 9.41
CA LEU A 204 -10.29 33.50 8.22
C LEU A 204 -11.04 32.76 7.12
N VAL A 205 -11.92 33.48 6.44
CA VAL A 205 -12.63 32.97 5.25
C VAL A 205 -12.33 33.91 4.10
N TYR A 206 -11.58 33.42 3.10
CA TYR A 206 -11.31 34.15 1.88
C TYR A 206 -12.12 33.55 0.73
N GLN A 207 -12.81 34.39 -0.02
CA GLN A 207 -13.63 33.94 -1.15
C GLN A 207 -13.41 34.82 -2.38
N THR A 208 -13.42 34.22 -3.57
CA THR A 208 -13.42 34.90 -4.87
C THR A 208 -14.51 34.34 -5.77
N GLY A 209 -15.38 35.20 -6.31
CA GLY A 209 -16.50 34.79 -7.16
C GLY A 209 -17.82 34.57 -6.41
N THR A 210 -18.84 34.14 -7.14
CA THR A 210 -20.19 33.93 -6.61
C THR A 210 -20.39 32.44 -6.33
N PHE A 211 -20.61 32.09 -5.06
CA PHE A 211 -20.92 30.73 -4.64
C PHE A 211 -22.44 30.57 -4.48
N PRO A 212 -23.10 29.62 -5.18
CA PRO A 212 -24.52 29.37 -5.01
C PRO A 212 -24.76 28.75 -3.64
N GLY A 213 -25.45 29.47 -2.76
CA GLY A 213 -25.69 29.06 -1.37
C GLY A 213 -24.62 29.63 -0.43
N SER A 214 -24.96 30.73 0.21
CA SER A 214 -24.21 31.34 1.31
C SER A 214 -24.14 30.39 2.51
N ILE A 215 -23.16 29.47 2.53
CA ILE A 215 -22.93 28.58 3.68
C ILE A 215 -22.44 29.35 4.91
N PHE A 216 -21.93 30.58 4.75
CA PHE A 216 -21.72 31.52 5.85
C PHE A 216 -21.98 32.96 5.40
N THR A 217 -23.25 33.36 5.30
CA THR A 217 -23.57 34.77 5.57
C THR A 217 -23.35 34.99 7.07
N PRO A 218 -22.41 35.85 7.52
CA PRO A 218 -22.41 36.27 8.91
C PRO A 218 -23.80 36.83 9.22
N PRO A 219 -24.40 36.51 10.40
CA PRO A 219 -25.67 37.11 10.76
C PRO A 219 -25.50 38.64 10.68
N PRO A 220 -26.46 39.36 10.08
CA PRO A 220 -26.35 40.81 9.97
C PRO A 220 -26.11 41.38 11.37
N PRO A 221 -25.23 42.39 11.52
CA PRO A 221 -25.06 43.06 12.80
C PRO A 221 -26.45 43.50 13.26
N SER A 222 -26.89 43.01 14.41
CA SER A 222 -28.17 43.39 15.00
C SER A 222 -28.09 44.85 15.40
N LEU A 223 -28.40 45.74 14.45
CA LEU A 223 -28.73 47.12 14.70
C LEU A 223 -30.14 47.18 15.31
N PRO A 224 -30.40 48.15 16.19
CA PRO A 224 -31.69 48.28 16.84
C PRO A 224 -32.78 48.59 15.80
N VAL A 225 -33.91 47.91 16.02
CA VAL A 225 -35.18 47.97 15.27
C VAL A 225 -35.55 49.39 14.83
N ASN A 226 -35.86 49.55 13.53
CA ASN A 226 -37.05 50.30 13.14
C ASN A 226 -37.61 49.80 11.79
N SER A 227 -38.92 49.61 11.78
CA SER A 227 -39.73 49.02 10.71
C SER A 227 -39.85 49.93 9.49
N THR A 228 -39.79 49.40 8.27
CA THR A 228 -40.90 49.41 7.29
C THR A 228 -40.49 48.82 5.92
N SER A 229 -41.37 47.94 5.45
CA SER A 229 -41.70 47.51 4.08
C SER A 229 -40.98 48.17 2.88
N ASP A 230 -40.50 47.37 1.92
CA ASP A 230 -41.32 46.91 0.79
C ASP A 230 -40.54 45.95 -0.15
N ALA A 231 -41.29 45.04 -0.77
CA ALA A 231 -40.83 44.05 -1.72
C ALA A 231 -40.67 44.63 -3.14
N SER A 232 -39.84 43.98 -3.97
CA SER A 232 -40.22 43.46 -5.31
C SER A 232 -39.05 43.41 -6.31
N ASN A 233 -38.76 42.17 -6.71
CA ASN A 233 -38.52 41.66 -8.06
C ASN A 233 -37.29 42.03 -8.93
N THR A 234 -36.80 40.93 -9.50
CA THR A 234 -36.43 40.66 -10.92
C THR A 234 -34.98 40.71 -11.38
N LYS A 235 -34.54 39.49 -11.75
CA LYS A 235 -34.12 39.06 -13.09
C LYS A 235 -32.61 38.93 -13.34
N ALA A 236 -32.30 37.71 -13.81
CA ALA A 236 -31.03 37.26 -14.33
C ALA A 236 -30.48 38.19 -15.42
N GLU A 237 -29.18 38.42 -15.37
CA GLU A 237 -28.45 39.07 -16.45
C GLU A 237 -27.22 38.24 -16.84
N THR A 238 -27.25 37.83 -18.10
CA THR A 238 -26.20 37.17 -18.87
C THR A 238 -25.33 38.24 -19.53
N SER A 239 -24.02 38.25 -19.29
CA SER A 239 -22.95 38.72 -20.21
C SER A 239 -21.66 38.96 -19.40
N ARG A 240 -20.52 38.35 -19.74
CA ARG A 240 -19.57 38.69 -20.82
C ARG A 240 -18.33 39.31 -20.17
N SER A 241 -17.16 38.86 -20.62
CA SER A 241 -15.84 39.19 -20.09
C SER A 241 -15.64 40.67 -19.80
N ASP A 242 -15.18 40.97 -18.59
CA ASP A 242 -14.23 42.05 -18.35
C ASP A 242 -13.13 41.53 -17.41
N GLY A 243 -11.89 41.79 -17.83
CA GLY A 243 -10.67 41.26 -17.25
C GLY A 243 -10.37 41.84 -15.88
N GLN A 244 -10.06 40.96 -14.94
CA GLN A 244 -9.16 41.17 -13.80
C GLN A 244 -9.14 39.85 -13.01
N GLY A 245 -7.95 39.35 -12.69
CA GLY A 245 -7.78 38.21 -11.79
C GLY A 245 -8.28 38.56 -10.37
N GLY A 246 -8.39 37.57 -9.49
CA GLY A 246 -8.79 37.76 -8.10
C GLY A 246 -7.79 38.64 -7.34
N ARG A 247 -8.21 39.25 -6.24
CA ARG A 247 -7.40 40.23 -5.51
C ARG A 247 -6.58 39.55 -4.41
N ALA A 248 -5.32 39.95 -4.24
CA ALA A 248 -4.39 39.32 -3.32
C ALA A 248 -4.40 39.95 -1.91
N PHE A 249 -3.91 39.22 -0.90
CA PHE A 249 -3.69 39.74 0.46
C PHE A 249 -2.41 39.17 1.09
N ARG A 250 -1.90 39.91 2.09
CA ARG A 250 -0.76 39.57 2.94
C ARG A 250 -1.03 40.01 4.37
N LEU A 251 -0.93 39.08 5.31
CA LEU A 251 -1.23 39.25 6.73
C LEU A 251 -0.03 38.85 7.58
N GLU A 252 0.11 39.50 8.73
CA GLU A 252 1.02 39.10 9.80
C GLU A 252 0.20 38.57 10.98
N VAL A 253 0.53 37.36 11.46
CA VAL A 253 -0.11 36.71 12.60
C VAL A 253 0.90 36.54 13.73
N LYS A 254 0.59 37.05 14.91
CA LYS A 254 1.41 36.95 16.12
C LYS A 254 0.63 36.33 17.27
N ALA A 255 1.26 35.41 18.00
CA ALA A 255 0.75 34.96 19.29
C ALA A 255 1.41 35.76 20.40
N ILE A 256 0.62 36.55 21.11
CA ILE A 256 1.08 37.39 22.23
C ILE A 256 0.71 36.70 23.55
N PRO A 257 1.65 36.51 24.49
CA PRO A 257 1.33 35.99 25.80
C PRO A 257 0.28 36.88 26.49
N GLY A 258 -0.88 36.32 26.84
CA GLY A 258 -1.85 37.02 27.66
C GLY A 258 -1.24 37.27 29.04
N LYS A 259 -1.51 38.46 29.61
CA LYS A 259 -1.12 38.73 30.99
C LYS A 259 -1.76 37.67 31.88
N LYS A 260 -0.95 36.77 32.46
CA LYS A 260 -1.42 35.90 33.53
C LYS A 260 -1.96 36.82 34.62
N LYS A 261 -3.28 36.81 34.85
CA LYS A 261 -3.80 37.27 36.14
C LYS A 261 -3.26 36.26 37.14
N TYR A 262 -2.19 36.65 37.83
CA TYR A 262 -1.79 36.00 39.07
C TYR A 262 -2.97 36.18 40.02
N ILE A 263 -3.71 35.10 40.25
CA ILE A 263 -4.68 34.97 41.34
C ILE A 263 -3.90 34.36 42.50
#